data_AF-A0A712CQ15-F1
#
_entry.id   AF-A0A712CQ15-F1
#
_cell.length_a   1.000
_cell.length_b   1.000
_cell.length_c   1.000
_cell.angle_alpha   90.00
_cell.angle_beta   90.00
_cell.angle_gamma   90.00
#
_symmetry.space_group_name_H-M   'P 1'
#
loop_
_entity.id
_entity.type
_entity.pdbx_description
1 polymer ?
#
loop_
_entity_poly.entity_id
_entity_poly.type
_entity_poly.pdbx_seq_one_letter_code
_entity_poly.pdbx_strand_id
1 'polypeptide(L)'
;MNKYSYCATMIAAILSTTTMANASSLAISVANDDAGIFQPSLNALYGHPAADRGDYTAGLFLGYSHDLTDASQLSFHIAQDIYSPSGANKRKPEAVKGDRAFSAFLHTGLEWNSLATNWLRYRL
;
A
#
# COMPACT_ATOMS: atom_id res chain seq x y z
N MET A 1 25.08 37.38 -27.04
CA MET A 1 24.54 36.14 -26.45
C MET A 1 23.03 36.26 -26.39
N ASN A 2 22.32 35.29 -26.97
CA ASN A 2 20.89 35.38 -27.25
C ASN A 2 20.08 35.17 -25.96
N LYS A 3 19.13 36.06 -25.63
CA LYS A 3 18.32 35.99 -24.38
C LYS A 3 17.63 34.64 -24.19
N TYR A 4 17.29 33.97 -25.29
CA TYR A 4 16.70 32.64 -25.32
C TYR A 4 17.62 31.52 -24.82
N SER A 5 18.93 31.63 -25.04
CA SER A 5 19.90 30.65 -24.51
C SER A 5 20.03 30.75 -23.00
N TYR A 6 19.90 31.95 -22.42
CA TYR A 6 20.01 32.14 -20.97
C TYR A 6 18.82 31.53 -20.22
N CYS A 7 17.60 31.70 -20.74
CA CYS A 7 16.40 31.05 -20.17
C CYS A 7 16.46 29.53 -20.26
N ALA A 8 16.90 28.97 -21.40
CA ALA A 8 17.00 27.53 -21.56
C ALA A 8 17.99 26.91 -20.58
N THR A 9 19.16 27.53 -20.39
CA THR A 9 20.16 27.07 -19.43
C THR A 9 19.68 27.22 -17.98
N MET A 10 18.94 28.28 -17.66
CA MET A 10 18.42 28.48 -16.30
C MET A 10 17.30 27.46 -15.97
N ILE A 11 16.42 27.16 -16.93
CA ILE A 11 15.37 26.13 -16.75
C ILE A 11 16.00 24.74 -16.60
N ALA A 12 17.01 24.40 -17.42
CA ALA A 12 17.75 23.15 -17.29
C ALA A 12 18.48 23.04 -15.95
N ALA A 13 19.07 24.15 -15.46
CA ALA A 13 19.70 24.21 -14.15
C ALA A 13 18.67 23.97 -13.02
N ILE A 14 17.52 24.66 -13.05
CA ILE A 14 16.45 24.49 -12.05
C ILE A 14 15.93 23.05 -12.03
N LEU A 15 15.70 22.46 -13.22
CA LEU A 15 15.28 21.05 -13.36
C LEU A 15 16.36 20.06 -12.92
N SER A 16 17.64 20.43 -12.99
CA SER A 16 18.76 19.61 -12.49
C SER A 16 19.02 19.78 -10.99
N THR A 17 18.47 20.83 -10.37
CA THR A 17 18.64 21.15 -8.93
C THR A 17 17.41 20.88 -8.09
N THR A 18 16.35 20.28 -8.64
CA THR A 18 15.25 19.74 -7.82
C THR A 18 15.77 18.51 -7.08
N THR A 19 16.49 18.75 -5.99
CA THR A 19 16.75 17.75 -4.96
C THR A 19 15.38 17.22 -4.54
N MET A 20 15.06 15.98 -4.93
CA MET A 20 13.88 15.33 -4.41
C MET A 20 14.11 15.19 -2.91
N ALA A 21 13.24 15.78 -2.09
CA ALA A 21 13.39 15.73 -0.65
C ALA A 21 13.40 14.26 -0.22
N ASN A 22 14.50 13.83 0.41
CA ASN A 22 14.61 12.54 1.07
C ASN A 22 13.63 12.55 2.24
N ALA A 23 12.50 11.86 2.04
CA ALA A 23 11.35 11.95 2.92
C ALA A 23 11.03 10.55 3.42
N SER A 24 11.61 10.22 4.57
CA SER A 24 11.22 9.00 5.27
C SER A 24 9.72 9.03 5.56
N SER A 25 9.04 7.91 5.35
CA SER A 25 7.60 7.78 5.58
C SER A 25 7.34 6.88 6.78
N LEU A 26 6.34 7.25 7.58
CA LEU A 26 5.76 6.41 8.62
C LEU A 26 4.29 6.20 8.27
N ALA A 27 3.88 4.95 8.11
CA ALA A 27 2.55 4.60 7.67
C ALA A 27 1.86 3.70 8.69
N ILE A 28 0.59 4.02 8.98
CA ILE A 28 -0.34 3.13 9.67
C ILE A 28 -1.45 2.84 8.67
N SER A 29 -1.70 1.56 8.40
CA SER A 29 -2.75 1.12 7.48
C SER A 29 -3.67 0.12 8.16
N VAL A 30 -4.97 0.26 7.90
CA VAL A 30 -6.03 -0.60 8.43
C VAL A 30 -6.81 -1.16 7.25
N ALA A 31 -6.93 -2.48 7.20
CA ALA A 31 -7.80 -3.19 6.27
C ALA A 31 -8.99 -3.78 7.03
N ASN A 32 -10.17 -3.78 6.40
CA ASN A 32 -11.42 -4.29 6.97
C ASN A 32 -12.33 -4.79 5.83
N ASP A 33 -13.02 -5.91 6.04
CA ASP A 33 -14.06 -6.38 5.10
C ASP A 33 -15.30 -5.47 5.13
N ASP A 34 -15.53 -4.77 6.25
CA ASP A 34 -16.49 -3.67 6.35
C ASP A 34 -15.83 -2.35 5.91
N ALA A 35 -16.18 -1.90 4.70
CA ALA A 35 -15.65 -0.67 4.13
C ALA A 35 -16.40 0.60 4.62
N GLY A 36 -17.40 0.47 5.50
CA GLY A 36 -18.15 1.57 6.08
C GLY A 36 -18.75 2.51 5.02
N ILE A 37 -18.41 3.80 5.07
CA ILE A 37 -18.90 4.80 4.11
C ILE A 37 -18.46 4.52 2.67
N PHE A 38 -17.41 3.73 2.47
CA PHE A 38 -16.91 3.35 1.15
C PHE A 38 -17.57 2.08 0.59
N GLN A 39 -18.42 1.40 1.37
CA GLN A 39 -19.12 0.18 0.95
C GLN A 39 -19.92 0.35 -0.35
N PRO A 40 -20.66 1.46 -0.60
CA PRO A 40 -21.38 1.65 -1.86
C PRO A 40 -20.44 1.68 -3.07
N SER A 41 -19.28 2.35 -2.95
CA SER A 41 -18.27 2.40 -4.01
C SER A 41 -17.65 1.03 -4.25
N LEU A 42 -17.35 0.28 -3.18
CA LEU A 42 -16.80 -1.06 -3.29
C LEU A 42 -17.78 -2.03 -3.94
N ASN A 43 -19.06 -1.97 -3.55
CA ASN A 43 -20.14 -2.76 -4.12
C ASN A 43 -20.41 -2.40 -5.59
N ALA A 44 -20.31 -1.12 -5.96
CA ALA A 44 -20.46 -0.69 -7.35
C ALA A 44 -19.34 -1.21 -8.25
N LEU A 45 -18.12 -1.36 -7.70
CA LEU A 45 -16.96 -1.82 -8.45
C LEU A 45 -16.89 -3.35 -8.59
N TYR A 46 -17.16 -4.08 -7.51
CA TYR A 46 -16.95 -5.55 -7.46
C TYR A 46 -18.24 -6.36 -7.36
N GLY A 47 -19.39 -5.70 -7.26
CA GLY A 47 -20.68 -6.34 -7.03
C GLY A 47 -20.89 -6.73 -5.56
N HIS A 48 -22.17 -6.78 -5.17
CA HIS A 48 -22.57 -7.13 -3.80
C HIS A 48 -22.09 -8.50 -3.30
N PRO A 49 -22.00 -9.57 -4.13
CA PRO A 49 -21.56 -10.89 -3.65
C PRO A 49 -20.13 -10.90 -3.08
N ALA A 50 -19.27 -9.97 -3.51
CA ALA A 50 -17.93 -9.83 -2.98
C ALA A 50 -17.94 -9.29 -1.54
N ALA A 51 -18.89 -8.41 -1.20
CA ALA A 51 -19.06 -7.83 0.14
C ALA A 51 -19.68 -8.82 1.14
N ASP A 52 -20.35 -9.86 0.66
CA ASP A 52 -20.95 -10.90 1.53
C ASP A 52 -19.90 -11.92 2.01
N ARG A 53 -18.68 -11.88 1.45
CA ARG A 53 -17.53 -12.69 1.90
C ARG A 53 -16.70 -11.92 2.93
N GLY A 54 -16.20 -12.66 3.93
CA GLY A 54 -15.39 -12.11 5.01
C GLY A 54 -14.00 -12.73 5.09
N ASP A 55 -13.44 -13.12 3.95
CA ASP A 55 -12.26 -13.98 3.87
C ASP A 55 -11.04 -13.33 4.53
N TYR A 56 -10.83 -12.03 4.31
CA TYR A 56 -9.82 -11.19 4.97
C TYR A 56 -10.55 -10.12 5.75
N THR A 57 -10.68 -10.32 7.07
CA THR A 57 -11.63 -9.56 7.89
C THR A 57 -11.01 -8.35 8.57
N ALA A 58 -9.71 -8.43 8.90
CA ALA A 58 -9.01 -7.32 9.50
C ALA A 58 -7.51 -7.40 9.19
N GLY A 59 -6.90 -6.25 8.99
CA GLY A 59 -5.45 -6.13 8.91
C GLY A 59 -4.99 -4.85 9.56
N LEU A 60 -3.87 -4.92 10.28
CA LEU A 60 -3.19 -3.77 10.84
C LEU A 60 -1.73 -3.81 10.43
N PHE A 61 -1.27 -2.73 9.80
CA PHE A 61 0.11 -2.57 9.35
C PHE A 61 0.69 -1.30 9.95
N LEU A 62 1.92 -1.40 10.48
CA LEU A 62 2.77 -0.28 10.84
C LEU A 62 4.10 -0.43 10.10
N GLY A 63 4.45 0.57 9.30
CA GLY A 63 5.67 0.55 8.51
C GLY A 63 6.42 1.87 8.53
N TYR A 64 7.73 1.77 8.48
CA TYR A 64 8.65 2.90 8.33
C TYR A 64 9.51 2.67 7.09
N SER A 65 9.59 3.65 6.20
CA SER A 65 10.48 3.63 5.04
C SER A 65 11.46 4.78 5.13
N HIS A 66 12.73 4.51 4.84
CA HIS A 66 13.79 5.50 4.80
C HIS A 66 14.44 5.52 3.42
N ASP A 67 14.58 6.69 2.80
CA ASP A 67 15.27 6.80 1.52
C ASP A 67 16.79 6.80 1.78
N LEU A 68 17.49 5.79 1.29
CA LEU A 68 18.96 5.80 1.30
C LEU A 68 19.53 6.65 0.17
N THR A 69 18.79 6.74 -0.93
CA THR A 69 19.09 7.57 -2.10
C THR A 69 17.78 8.00 -2.73
N ASP A 70 17.81 8.99 -3.63
CA ASP A 70 16.63 9.42 -4.39
C ASP A 70 15.92 8.29 -5.16
N ALA A 71 16.64 7.20 -5.44
CA ALA A 71 16.15 6.05 -6.18
C ALA A 71 15.89 4.81 -5.31
N SER A 72 16.28 4.79 -4.03
CA SER A 72 16.25 3.56 -3.21
C SER A 72 15.82 3.80 -1.77
N GLN A 73 14.97 2.92 -1.28
CA GLN A 73 14.41 2.91 0.06
C GLN A 73 14.65 1.57 0.73
N LEU A 74 14.88 1.61 2.04
CA LEU A 74 14.79 0.45 2.92
C LEU A 74 13.62 0.68 3.87
N SER A 75 12.71 -0.28 3.93
CA SER A 75 11.55 -0.23 4.78
C SER A 75 11.56 -1.37 5.80
N PHE A 76 10.96 -1.09 6.95
CA PHE A 76 10.68 -2.04 8.00
C PHE A 76 9.18 -2.01 8.30
N HIS A 77 8.58 -3.17 8.56
CA HIS A 77 7.20 -3.24 9.01
C HIS A 77 6.95 -4.33 10.04
N ILE A 78 5.86 -4.13 10.77
CA ILE A 78 5.15 -5.14 11.54
C ILE A 78 3.68 -5.10 11.13
N ALA A 79 3.08 -6.27 10.94
CA ALA A 79 1.66 -6.35 10.60
C ALA A 79 1.02 -7.63 11.11
N GLN A 80 -0.29 -7.54 11.33
CA GLN A 80 -1.15 -8.66 11.69
C GLN A 80 -2.36 -8.70 10.77
N ASP A 81 -2.51 -9.80 10.06
CA ASP A 81 -3.63 -10.08 9.17
C ASP A 81 -4.52 -11.16 9.79
N ILE A 82 -5.83 -10.96 9.74
CA ILE A 82 -6.84 -11.86 10.30
C ILE A 82 -7.74 -12.36 9.18
N TYR A 83 -7.87 -13.68 9.08
CA TYR A 83 -8.73 -14.35 8.12
C TYR A 83 -9.88 -15.04 8.85
N SER A 84 -11.05 -15.02 8.23
CA SER A 84 -12.30 -15.49 8.84
C SER A 84 -13.11 -16.32 7.84
N PRO A 85 -13.91 -17.30 8.30
CA PRO A 85 -14.96 -17.90 7.49
C PRO A 85 -15.94 -16.84 6.97
N SER A 86 -16.77 -17.20 6.00
CA SER A 86 -17.75 -16.28 5.42
C SER A 86 -19.19 -16.52 5.92
N GLY A 87 -20.02 -15.46 5.92
CA GLY A 87 -21.44 -15.52 6.23
C GLY A 87 -21.78 -16.23 7.55
N ALA A 88 -22.74 -17.17 7.50
CA ALA A 88 -23.24 -17.88 8.67
C ALA A 88 -22.17 -18.76 9.37
N ASN A 89 -21.11 -19.17 8.66
CA ASN A 89 -20.07 -20.01 9.23
C ASN A 89 -19.26 -19.27 10.31
N LYS A 90 -19.21 -17.93 10.30
CA LYS A 90 -18.55 -17.11 11.35
C LYS A 90 -19.11 -17.37 12.76
N ARG A 91 -20.35 -17.88 12.87
CA ARG A 91 -21.04 -18.12 14.16
C ARG A 91 -21.01 -19.57 14.62
N LYS A 92 -20.45 -20.49 13.83
CA LYS A 92 -20.36 -21.91 14.20
C LYS A 92 -19.22 -22.12 15.20
N PRO A 93 -19.31 -23.13 16.08
CA PRO A 93 -18.31 -23.35 17.13
C PRO A 93 -16.98 -23.88 16.59
N GLU A 94 -16.96 -24.43 15.37
CA GLU A 94 -15.80 -25.11 14.78
C GLU A 94 -15.66 -24.76 13.30
N ALA A 95 -14.47 -25.01 12.75
CA ALA A 95 -14.20 -24.83 11.33
C ALA A 95 -15.09 -25.74 10.45
N VAL A 96 -15.58 -25.20 9.34
CA VAL A 96 -16.48 -25.91 8.42
C VAL A 96 -15.74 -26.30 7.16
N LYS A 97 -15.75 -27.60 6.81
CA LYS A 97 -15.19 -28.07 5.53
C LYS A 97 -15.89 -27.39 4.35
N GLY A 98 -15.10 -26.83 3.43
CA GLY A 98 -15.60 -26.06 2.29
C GLY A 98 -15.58 -24.54 2.51
N ASP A 99 -15.18 -24.08 3.70
CA ASP A 99 -14.87 -22.70 4.01
C ASP A 99 -13.48 -22.63 4.67
N ARG A 100 -12.90 -21.44 4.75
CA ARG A 100 -11.64 -21.25 5.47
C ARG A 100 -11.87 -21.23 6.97
N ALA A 101 -10.90 -21.73 7.73
CA ALA A 101 -10.90 -21.59 9.18
C ALA A 101 -10.50 -20.17 9.60
N PHE A 102 -10.85 -19.78 10.82
CA PHE A 102 -10.22 -18.63 11.46
C PHE A 102 -8.71 -18.85 11.55
N SER A 103 -7.94 -17.84 11.15
CA SER A 103 -6.48 -17.87 11.23
C SER A 103 -5.92 -16.45 11.25
N ALA A 104 -4.66 -16.32 11.65
CA ALA A 104 -3.98 -15.04 11.65
C ALA A 104 -2.55 -15.22 11.15
N PHE A 105 -2.03 -14.18 10.50
CA PHE A 105 -0.63 -14.09 10.10
C PHE A 105 -0.01 -12.85 10.73
N LEU A 106 0.87 -13.07 11.71
CA LEU A 106 1.68 -12.02 12.32
C LEU A 106 3.05 -12.06 11.66
N HIS A 107 3.47 -10.95 11.09
CA HIS A 107 4.75 -10.90 10.37
C HIS A 107 5.46 -9.57 10.54
N THR A 108 6.78 -9.65 10.37
CA THR A 108 7.68 -8.51 10.34
C THR A 108 8.71 -8.74 9.25
N GLY A 109 9.19 -7.67 8.63
CA GLY A 109 10.12 -7.78 7.52
C GLY A 109 10.92 -6.51 7.30
N LEU A 110 11.97 -6.68 6.50
CA LEU A 110 12.71 -5.60 5.87
C LEU A 110 12.54 -5.75 4.36
N GLU A 111 12.30 -4.65 3.66
CA GLU A 111 12.17 -4.65 2.21
C GLU A 111 13.07 -3.56 1.59
N TRP A 112 13.80 -3.94 0.56
CA TRP A 112 14.56 -3.01 -0.28
C TRP A 112 13.76 -2.71 -1.53
N ASN A 113 13.44 -1.43 -1.74
CA ASN A 113 12.75 -0.94 -2.92
C ASN A 113 13.65 0.03 -3.68
N SER A 114 13.92 -0.21 -4.95
CA SER A 114 14.83 0.63 -5.73
C SER A 114 14.46 0.71 -7.21
N LEU A 115 14.62 1.91 -7.78
CA LEU A 115 14.48 2.16 -9.21
C LEU A 115 15.81 1.85 -9.91
N ALA A 116 15.88 0.70 -10.58
CA ALA A 116 17.07 0.31 -11.35
C ALA A 116 17.29 1.18 -12.59
N THR A 117 16.23 1.70 -13.21
CA THR A 117 16.29 2.64 -14.34
C THR A 117 15.11 3.62 -14.31
N ASN A 118 15.24 4.72 -15.05
CA ASN A 118 14.32 5.85 -15.01
C ASN A 118 13.02 5.62 -15.81
N TRP A 119 12.86 4.46 -16.45
CA TRP A 119 11.81 4.22 -17.45
C TRP A 119 10.41 4.09 -16.82
N LEU A 120 10.31 3.81 -15.52
CA LEU A 120 9.05 3.66 -14.77
C LEU A 120 8.79 4.83 -13.80
N ARG A 121 9.21 6.04 -14.15
CA ARG A 121 8.95 7.24 -13.34
C ARG A 121 7.53 7.79 -13.60
N TYR A 122 6.51 7.00 -13.24
CA TYR A 122 5.16 7.52 -13.00
C TYR A 122 4.84 7.27 -11.52
N ARG A 123 5.28 8.19 -10.66
CA ARG A 123 4.66 8.38 -9.35
C ARG A 123 3.48 9.34 -9.59
N LEU A 124 2.26 8.82 -9.49
CA LEU A 124 1.05 9.62 -9.22
C LEU A 124 1.07 10.06 -7.75
#